data_AF-A0A4V6X5Y7-F1
#
_entry.id   AF-A0A4V6X5Y7-F1
#
_cell.length_a   1.000
_cell.length_b   1.000
_cell.length_c   1.000
_cell.angle_alpha   90.00
_cell.angle_beta   90.00
_cell.angle_gamma   90.00
#
_symmetry.space_group_name_H-M   'P 1'
#
loop_
_entity.id
_entity.type
_entity.pdbx_description
1 polymer ?
#
loop_
_entity_poly.entity_id
_entity_poly.type
_entity_poly.pdbx_seq_one_letter_code
_entity_poly.pdbx_strand_id
1 'polypeptide(L)'
;MKKQTFLAVSIMTLLLSAVVPFASMPAPAYADTQTQLAPEPMKKLAQLDKNVVEAAKQAMQKEAGSLPIELDEITGMNADCWAISAKDNRGEVLVTKKEGTVVSVHVNFKFSEVATDLQNTVMSTLKSMDGTQAFTFDKVDRNSSDVENSWVFRGENVTASIDATTGKLSFVSIKYTSQKMNPKEVDAAQKAMKTLSNGKVTALHPEVSLLKNSDYHLDQVWSFMDRDRTHSVFIGAKTGKVVSAIMYNEFRDSNYVSDGDIPKVFAKPFYTKEKAISAANPMVKKIFNMDLTGYNVSTKYNEYTFTKKGKPTVIASINKKGVFYDFTVTPENGMIN
;
A
#
# COMPACT_ATOMS: atom_id res chain seq x y z
N MET A 1 25.49 20.87 -6.12
CA MET A 1 24.14 20.62 -5.56
C MET A 1 23.34 19.83 -6.58
N LYS A 2 23.30 18.49 -6.44
CA LYS A 2 22.57 17.60 -7.34
C LYS A 2 21.11 17.56 -6.90
N LYS A 3 20.19 17.86 -7.82
CA LYS A 3 18.75 17.88 -7.59
C LYS A 3 18.27 16.45 -7.29
N GLN A 4 17.69 16.26 -6.12
CA GLN A 4 17.05 15.00 -5.73
C GLN A 4 15.74 14.84 -6.51
N THR A 5 15.65 13.74 -7.24
CA THR A 5 14.47 13.33 -7.98
C THR A 5 13.46 12.78 -6.98
N PHE A 6 12.30 13.44 -6.82
CA PHE A 6 11.17 12.88 -6.09
C PHE A 6 10.66 11.64 -6.84
N LEU A 7 10.92 10.45 -6.27
CA LEU A 7 10.22 9.22 -6.66
C LEU A 7 8.78 9.33 -6.17
N ALA A 8 7.84 9.11 -7.09
CA ALA A 8 6.45 8.90 -6.76
C ALA A 8 6.32 7.52 -6.11
N VAL A 9 5.77 7.48 -4.90
CA VAL A 9 5.51 6.26 -4.14
C VAL A 9 4.29 5.58 -4.76
N SER A 10 4.52 4.44 -5.40
CA SER A 10 3.48 3.55 -5.91
C SER A 10 3.06 2.58 -4.80
N ILE A 11 1.75 2.40 -4.70
CA ILE A 11 1.05 1.65 -3.66
C ILE A 11 1.52 0.19 -3.65
N MET A 12 2.35 -0.20 -2.68
CA MET A 12 2.41 -1.59 -2.26
C MET A 12 1.33 -1.83 -1.22
N THR A 13 0.28 -2.51 -1.66
CA THR A 13 -0.80 -3.03 -0.84
C THR A 13 -0.24 -4.10 0.11
N LEU A 14 0.14 -3.73 1.33
CA LEU A 14 0.40 -4.69 2.41
C LEU A 14 -0.92 -5.07 3.09
N LEU A 15 -1.73 -5.86 2.36
CA LEU A 15 -2.68 -6.79 2.94
C LEU A 15 -1.95 -8.12 3.16
N LEU A 16 -1.35 -8.31 4.34
CA LEU A 16 -0.99 -9.64 4.82
C LEU A 16 -1.89 -9.98 6.00
N SER A 17 -3.03 -10.59 5.67
CA SER A 17 -3.80 -11.41 6.59
C SER A 17 -3.92 -12.80 5.96
N ALA A 18 -3.13 -13.75 6.47
CA ALA A 18 -3.52 -15.15 6.69
C ALA A 18 -2.26 -15.93 7.08
N VAL A 19 -2.19 -16.34 8.35
CA VAL A 19 -1.40 -17.50 8.73
C VAL A 19 -2.09 -18.68 8.05
N VAL A 20 -1.50 -19.24 6.99
CA VAL A 20 -1.95 -20.51 6.43
C VAL A 20 -1.02 -21.59 7.00
N PRO A 21 -1.52 -22.55 7.79
CA PRO A 21 -0.72 -23.71 8.17
C PRO A 21 -0.54 -24.54 6.89
N PHE A 22 0.72 -24.74 6.47
CA PHE A 22 1.03 -25.66 5.39
C PHE A 22 0.72 -27.09 5.84
N ALA A 23 -0.49 -27.57 5.53
CA ALA A 23 -0.83 -28.99 5.50
C ALA A 23 -0.94 -29.43 4.04
N SER A 24 0.15 -30.04 3.56
CA SER A 24 0.23 -31.10 2.54
C SER A 24 -0.93 -31.25 1.53
N MET A 25 -0.69 -30.85 0.26
CA MET A 25 -1.23 -31.53 -0.92
C MET A 25 -0.22 -31.48 -2.10
N PRO A 26 -0.21 -32.49 -2.99
CA PRO A 26 0.95 -32.84 -3.81
C PRO A 26 1.04 -32.00 -5.09
N ALA A 27 2.25 -31.58 -5.45
CA ALA A 27 2.55 -30.93 -6.72
C ALA A 27 2.69 -31.98 -7.85
N PRO A 28 2.25 -31.67 -9.09
CA PRO A 28 2.55 -32.48 -10.26
C PRO A 28 4.04 -32.35 -10.62
N ALA A 29 4.66 -33.48 -10.92
CA ALA A 29 6.08 -33.60 -11.20
C ALA A 29 6.47 -32.84 -12.49
N TYR A 30 7.28 -31.78 -12.34
CA TYR A 30 8.22 -31.34 -13.36
C TYR A 30 9.59 -31.90 -13.02
N ALA A 31 10.24 -32.53 -14.00
CA ALA A 31 11.57 -33.09 -13.85
C ALA A 31 12.60 -31.95 -13.76
N ASP A 32 13.05 -31.65 -12.53
CA ASP A 32 14.18 -30.77 -12.28
C ASP A 32 15.49 -31.55 -12.38
N THR A 33 16.28 -31.28 -13.42
CA THR A 33 17.74 -31.33 -13.31
C THR A 33 18.23 -29.97 -12.82
N GLN A 34 17.97 -29.67 -11.54
CA GLN A 34 18.80 -28.79 -10.75
C GLN A 34 19.39 -29.62 -9.63
N THR A 35 20.72 -29.76 -9.62
CA THR A 35 21.45 -30.18 -8.43
C THR A 35 21.04 -29.28 -7.29
N GLN A 36 20.17 -29.80 -6.42
CA GLN A 36 19.78 -29.18 -5.18
C GLN A 36 21.02 -29.22 -4.28
N LEU A 37 21.83 -28.16 -4.34
CA LEU A 37 22.88 -27.91 -3.38
C LEU A 37 22.23 -27.96 -2.00
N ALA A 38 22.77 -28.80 -1.11
CA ALA A 38 22.32 -28.83 0.27
C ALA A 38 22.35 -27.39 0.82
N PRO A 39 21.30 -26.94 1.54
CA PRO A 39 21.32 -25.61 2.12
C PRO A 39 22.57 -25.49 2.98
N GLU A 40 23.41 -24.50 2.68
CA GLU A 40 24.56 -24.22 3.54
C GLU A 40 24.06 -24.05 4.97
N PRO A 41 24.69 -24.71 5.96
CA PRO A 41 24.28 -24.57 7.34
C PRO A 41 24.36 -23.08 7.70
N MET A 42 23.23 -22.50 8.13
CA MET A 42 23.17 -21.10 8.51
C MET A 42 24.25 -20.81 9.57
N LYS A 43 25.01 -19.74 9.35
CA LYS A 43 25.99 -19.30 10.34
C LYS A 43 25.29 -19.00 11.65
N LYS A 44 25.91 -19.36 12.77
CA LYS A 44 25.49 -18.89 14.08
C LYS A 44 25.86 -17.41 14.22
N LEU A 45 25.11 -16.66 15.02
CA LEU A 45 25.40 -15.26 15.29
C LEU A 45 26.85 -15.03 15.76
N ALA A 46 27.38 -15.93 16.60
CA ALA A 46 28.76 -15.90 17.09
C ALA A 46 29.85 -16.07 15.99
N GLN A 47 29.46 -16.47 14.78
CA GLN A 47 30.36 -16.62 13.63
C GLN A 47 30.37 -15.37 12.73
N LEU A 48 29.56 -14.35 13.03
CA LEU A 48 29.61 -13.06 12.37
C LEU A 48 30.72 -12.18 12.96
N ASP A 49 31.19 -11.23 12.17
CA ASP A 49 32.11 -10.20 12.64
C ASP A 49 31.46 -9.41 13.79
N LYS A 50 32.23 -9.17 14.87
CA LYS A 50 31.75 -8.49 16.07
C LYS A 50 31.18 -7.10 15.76
N ASN A 51 31.75 -6.38 14.80
CA ASN A 51 31.27 -5.06 14.40
C ASN A 51 29.90 -5.14 13.70
N VAL A 52 29.64 -6.22 12.95
CA VAL A 52 28.33 -6.46 12.32
C VAL A 52 27.26 -6.70 13.39
N VAL A 53 27.57 -7.55 14.38
CA VAL A 53 26.66 -7.86 15.49
C VAL A 53 26.40 -6.61 16.35
N GLU A 54 27.44 -5.82 16.62
CA GLU A 54 27.31 -4.58 17.40
C GLU A 54 26.51 -3.52 16.64
N ALA A 55 26.74 -3.33 15.34
CA ALA A 55 25.96 -2.41 14.52
C ALA A 55 24.48 -2.81 14.46
N ALA A 56 24.20 -4.10 14.26
CA ALA A 56 22.85 -4.66 14.31
C ALA A 56 22.15 -4.37 15.65
N LYS A 57 22.85 -4.63 16.76
CA LYS A 57 22.34 -4.40 18.12
C LYS A 57 22.06 -2.92 18.36
N GLN A 58 22.99 -2.04 18.02
CA GLN A 58 22.84 -0.59 18.20
C GLN A 58 21.68 -0.03 17.38
N ALA A 59 21.50 -0.49 16.14
CA ALA A 59 20.41 -0.05 15.30
C ALA A 59 19.05 -0.49 15.82
N MET A 60 18.91 -1.76 16.24
CA MET A 60 17.69 -2.23 16.90
C MET A 60 17.42 -1.47 18.19
N GLN A 61 18.44 -1.28 19.05
CA GLN A 61 18.29 -0.57 20.32
C GLN A 61 17.87 0.89 20.12
N LYS A 62 18.39 1.56 19.08
CA LYS A 62 17.99 2.92 18.72
C LYS A 62 16.49 3.00 18.43
N GLU A 63 15.95 2.09 17.63
CA GLU A 63 14.53 2.08 17.28
C GLU A 63 13.64 1.58 18.43
N ALA A 64 14.17 0.72 19.31
CA ALA A 64 13.50 0.25 20.53
C ALA A 64 13.43 1.30 21.66
N GLY A 65 14.25 2.35 21.58
CA GLY A 65 14.34 3.37 22.61
C GLY A 65 14.87 2.80 23.93
N SER A 66 14.06 2.91 24.99
CA SER A 66 14.40 2.40 26.33
C SER A 66 14.14 0.91 26.52
N LEU A 67 13.45 0.25 25.58
CA LEU A 67 13.18 -1.18 25.68
C LEU A 67 14.47 -1.97 25.37
N PRO A 68 14.85 -2.93 26.22
CA PRO A 68 16.07 -3.69 25.99
C PRO A 68 15.94 -4.58 24.75
N ILE A 69 16.98 -4.58 23.91
CA ILE A 69 17.12 -5.50 22.78
C ILE A 69 18.28 -6.47 23.03
N GLU A 70 17.99 -7.75 22.83
CA GLU A 70 19.00 -8.81 22.73
C GLU A 70 18.82 -9.54 21.40
N LEU A 71 19.91 -9.65 20.63
CA LEU A 71 19.94 -10.44 19.39
C LEU A 71 19.98 -11.93 19.73
N ASP A 72 19.33 -12.74 18.90
CA ASP A 72 19.21 -14.19 19.11
C ASP A 72 19.98 -14.97 18.04
N GLU A 73 19.41 -15.07 16.84
CA GLU A 73 19.93 -15.92 15.78
C GLU A 73 19.81 -15.29 14.39
N ILE A 74 20.49 -15.91 13.43
CA ILE A 74 20.31 -15.59 12.02
C ILE A 74 19.08 -16.36 11.55
N THR A 75 18.03 -15.64 11.17
CA THR A 75 16.75 -16.20 10.70
C THR A 75 16.71 -16.35 9.19
N GLY A 76 17.61 -15.67 8.48
CA GLY A 76 17.68 -15.73 7.02
C GLY A 76 18.92 -15.08 6.43
N MET A 77 19.13 -15.34 5.15
CA MET A 77 20.15 -14.66 4.36
C MET A 77 19.73 -14.58 2.90
N ASN A 78 20.21 -13.55 2.20
CA ASN A 78 20.24 -13.52 0.74
C ASN A 78 21.68 -13.37 0.26
N ALA A 79 21.91 -13.03 -1.02
CA ALA A 79 23.26 -12.84 -1.55
C ALA A 79 24.07 -11.80 -0.75
N ASP A 80 23.41 -10.72 -0.32
CA ASP A 80 24.07 -9.50 0.16
C ASP A 80 23.90 -9.24 1.65
N CYS A 81 22.91 -9.86 2.30
CA CYS A 81 22.52 -9.53 3.67
C CYS A 81 22.32 -10.76 4.58
N TRP A 82 22.50 -10.52 5.88
CA TRP A 82 22.05 -11.37 6.99
C TRP A 82 20.80 -10.76 7.62
N ALA A 83 19.77 -11.58 7.85
CA ALA A 83 18.62 -11.24 8.69
C ALA A 83 18.87 -11.81 10.10
N ILE A 84 18.85 -10.95 11.11
CA ILE A 84 19.15 -11.30 12.50
C ILE A 84 17.94 -10.96 13.36
N SER A 85 17.38 -11.95 14.03
CA SER A 85 16.25 -11.76 14.93
C SER A 85 16.70 -11.31 16.32
N ALA A 86 15.82 -10.59 17.00
CA ALA A 86 15.91 -10.38 18.43
C ALA A 86 15.10 -11.43 19.20
N LYS A 87 15.53 -11.72 20.44
CA LYS A 87 14.84 -12.62 21.36
C LYS A 87 13.40 -12.19 21.59
N ASP A 88 12.59 -13.15 22.05
CA ASP A 88 11.17 -12.95 22.37
C ASP A 88 10.35 -12.36 21.22
N ASN A 89 10.78 -12.63 19.98
CA ASN A 89 10.19 -12.07 18.77
C ASN A 89 10.11 -10.53 18.83
N ARG A 90 11.15 -9.88 19.38
CA ARG A 90 11.16 -8.41 19.56
C ARG A 90 11.43 -7.66 18.25
N GLY A 91 11.84 -8.35 17.19
CA GLY A 91 12.00 -7.77 15.86
C GLY A 91 13.15 -8.40 15.09
N GLU A 92 13.56 -7.75 14.01
CA GLU A 92 14.58 -8.22 13.09
C GLU A 92 15.38 -7.04 12.52
N VAL A 93 16.66 -7.26 12.27
CA VAL A 93 17.54 -6.32 11.58
C VAL A 93 18.23 -6.99 10.40
N LEU A 94 18.24 -6.29 9.27
CA LEU A 94 18.93 -6.70 8.05
C LEU A 94 20.24 -5.93 7.93
N VAL A 95 21.36 -6.65 7.81
CA VAL A 95 22.71 -6.07 7.69
C VAL A 95 23.46 -6.64 6.49
N THR A 96 24.25 -5.82 5.80
CA THR A 96 25.06 -6.29 4.67
C THR A 96 26.17 -7.22 5.13
N LYS A 97 26.42 -8.31 4.39
CA LYS A 97 27.43 -9.32 4.74
C LYS A 97 28.86 -8.78 4.68
N LYS A 98 29.11 -7.81 3.78
CA LYS A 98 30.44 -7.27 3.49
C LYS A 98 30.87 -6.17 4.45
N GLU A 99 29.96 -5.25 4.75
CA GLU A 99 30.28 -3.99 5.45
C GLU A 99 29.57 -3.88 6.80
N GLY A 100 28.59 -4.74 7.09
CA GLY A 100 27.78 -4.64 8.30
C GLY A 100 26.83 -3.44 8.28
N THR A 101 26.62 -2.83 7.12
CA THR A 101 25.72 -1.69 6.95
C THR A 101 24.30 -2.14 7.24
N VAL A 102 23.60 -1.41 8.10
CA VAL A 102 22.20 -1.66 8.44
C VAL A 102 21.33 -1.21 7.27
N VAL A 103 20.55 -2.15 6.72
CA VAL A 103 19.66 -1.92 5.57
C VAL A 103 18.24 -1.63 6.04
N SER A 104 17.77 -2.40 7.03
CA SER A 104 16.44 -2.20 7.61
C SER A 104 16.39 -2.71 9.04
N VAL A 105 15.55 -2.07 9.84
CA VAL A 105 15.26 -2.41 11.23
C VAL A 105 13.75 -2.51 11.40
N HIS A 106 13.30 -3.59 12.01
CA HIS A 106 11.92 -3.81 12.43
C HIS A 106 11.89 -4.13 13.92
N VAL A 107 11.10 -3.40 14.70
CA VAL A 107 10.92 -3.65 16.14
C VAL A 107 9.44 -3.79 16.47
N ASN A 108 9.10 -4.83 17.23
CA ASN A 108 7.75 -5.12 17.70
C ASN A 108 7.50 -4.47 19.07
N PHE A 109 6.35 -3.80 19.19
CA PHE A 109 5.86 -3.16 20.41
C PHE A 109 4.45 -3.63 20.74
N LYS A 110 4.14 -3.68 22.03
CA LYS A 110 2.75 -3.61 22.51
C LYS A 110 2.26 -2.18 22.37
N PHE A 111 0.95 -1.98 22.18
CA PHE A 111 0.38 -0.63 22.12
C PHE A 111 0.73 0.24 23.34
N SER A 112 0.73 -0.35 24.54
CA SER A 112 1.09 0.33 25.79
C SER A 112 2.57 0.73 25.91
N GLU A 113 3.45 0.14 25.09
CA GLU A 113 4.89 0.45 25.07
C GLU A 113 5.21 1.64 24.13
N VAL A 114 4.26 2.04 23.28
CA VAL A 114 4.42 3.15 22.34
C VAL A 114 4.28 4.48 23.06
N ALA A 115 4.94 5.53 22.58
CA ALA A 115 4.80 6.87 23.14
C ALA A 115 3.33 7.37 23.15
N THR A 116 2.92 8.02 24.23
CA THR A 116 1.52 8.42 24.49
C THR A 116 0.95 9.35 23.43
N ASP A 117 1.77 10.21 22.84
CA ASP A 117 1.39 11.12 21.76
C ASP A 117 1.02 10.37 20.47
N LEU A 118 1.76 9.32 20.10
CA LEU A 118 1.45 8.47 18.95
C LEU A 118 0.18 7.65 19.21
N GLN A 119 0.04 7.08 20.41
CA GLN A 119 -1.18 6.39 20.83
C GLN A 119 -2.40 7.31 20.68
N ASN A 120 -2.32 8.53 21.21
CA ASN A 120 -3.39 9.53 21.14
C ASN A 120 -3.71 9.95 19.70
N THR A 121 -2.69 10.12 18.86
CA THR A 121 -2.85 10.50 17.45
C THR A 121 -3.68 9.47 16.69
N VAL A 122 -3.37 8.18 16.86
CA VAL A 122 -4.12 7.10 16.20
C VAL A 122 -5.53 6.97 16.78
N MET A 123 -5.67 6.93 18.10
CA MET A 123 -6.97 6.72 18.74
C MET A 123 -7.94 7.89 18.49
N SER A 124 -7.46 9.13 18.51
CA SER A 124 -8.29 10.30 18.17
C SER A 124 -8.75 10.29 16.72
N THR A 125 -7.87 9.89 15.79
CA THR A 125 -8.24 9.77 14.38
C THR A 125 -9.29 8.68 14.18
N LEU A 126 -9.08 7.49 14.75
CA LEU A 126 -10.05 6.40 14.65
C LEU A 126 -11.41 6.79 15.21
N LYS A 127 -11.45 7.43 16.38
CA LYS A 127 -12.69 7.96 16.96
C LYS A 127 -13.38 9.00 16.07
N SER A 128 -12.61 9.80 15.32
CA SER A 128 -13.17 10.78 14.38
C SER A 128 -13.71 10.16 13.08
N MET A 129 -13.19 8.97 12.70
CA MET A 129 -13.64 8.22 11.53
C MET A 129 -14.85 7.36 11.88
N ASP A 130 -14.81 6.68 13.02
CA ASP A 130 -15.92 5.90 13.55
C ASP A 130 -15.87 5.90 15.08
N GLY A 131 -16.69 6.75 15.70
CA GLY A 131 -16.81 6.83 17.16
C GLY A 131 -17.64 5.71 17.78
N THR A 132 -18.27 4.85 16.97
CA THR A 132 -19.14 3.76 17.44
C THR A 132 -18.38 2.46 17.68
N GLN A 133 -17.24 2.29 17.00
CA GLN A 133 -16.40 1.11 17.14
C GLN A 133 -15.34 1.32 18.23
N ALA A 134 -15.18 0.31 19.08
CA ALA A 134 -14.02 0.22 19.96
C ALA A 134 -12.84 -0.34 19.18
N PHE A 135 -11.70 0.34 19.26
CA PHE A 135 -10.47 -0.08 18.61
C PHE A 135 -9.43 -0.54 19.62
N THR A 136 -8.80 -1.66 19.32
CA THR A 136 -7.67 -2.21 20.06
C THR A 136 -6.56 -2.56 19.08
N PHE A 137 -5.33 -2.59 19.57
CA PHE A 137 -4.16 -2.96 18.79
C PHE A 137 -3.42 -4.09 19.49
N ASP A 138 -3.26 -5.19 18.77
CA ASP A 138 -2.57 -6.38 19.26
C ASP A 138 -1.06 -6.28 19.00
N LYS A 139 -0.68 -5.48 17.99
CA LYS A 139 0.69 -5.31 17.55
C LYS A 139 0.97 -3.89 17.07
N VAL A 140 2.13 -3.36 17.41
CA VAL A 140 2.68 -2.16 16.79
C VAL A 140 4.09 -2.46 16.26
N ASP A 141 4.33 -2.13 15.00
CA ASP A 141 5.61 -2.29 14.32
C ASP A 141 6.30 -0.94 14.16
N ARG A 142 7.60 -0.86 14.46
CA ARG A 142 8.47 0.25 14.09
C ARG A 142 9.35 -0.20 12.92
N ASN A 143 9.15 0.39 11.74
CA ASN A 143 9.89 0.06 10.52
C ASN A 143 10.83 1.21 10.13
N SER A 144 12.12 0.92 9.95
CA SER A 144 13.14 1.90 9.61
C SER A 144 14.06 1.37 8.50
N SER A 145 14.08 2.03 7.36
CA SER A 145 14.94 1.76 6.20
C SER A 145 15.05 3.01 5.33
N ASP A 146 15.81 2.93 4.23
CA ASP A 146 15.92 4.04 3.27
C ASP A 146 14.60 4.36 2.53
N VAL A 147 13.66 3.41 2.48
CA VAL A 147 12.39 3.55 1.72
C VAL A 147 11.15 3.57 2.60
N GLU A 148 11.26 3.14 3.86
CA GLU A 148 10.16 3.09 4.81
C GLU A 148 10.63 3.60 6.17
N ASN A 149 9.89 4.57 6.72
CA ASN A 149 10.14 5.08 8.06
C ASN A 149 8.81 5.32 8.80
N SER A 150 8.25 4.28 9.42
CA SER A 150 6.89 4.32 9.96
C SER A 150 6.73 3.64 11.32
N TRP A 151 5.62 3.98 11.98
CA TRP A 151 4.97 3.19 13.02
C TRP A 151 3.68 2.60 12.44
N VAL A 152 3.51 1.28 12.51
CA VAL A 152 2.32 0.59 11.99
C VAL A 152 1.57 -0.11 13.13
N PHE A 153 0.33 0.31 13.36
CA PHE A 153 -0.55 -0.19 14.40
C PHE A 153 -1.52 -1.19 13.77
N ARG A 154 -1.58 -2.42 14.30
CA ARG A 154 -2.42 -3.51 13.78
C ARG A 154 -3.33 -4.06 14.86
N GLY A 155 -4.62 -4.08 14.57
CA GLY A 155 -5.65 -4.76 15.34
C GLY A 155 -6.51 -5.63 14.42
N GLU A 156 -7.48 -6.33 15.00
CA GLU A 156 -8.34 -7.27 14.28
C GLU A 156 -8.96 -6.70 12.99
N ASN A 157 -9.57 -5.52 13.09
CA ASN A 157 -10.31 -4.88 11.99
C ASN A 157 -9.75 -3.50 11.63
N VAL A 158 -8.53 -3.19 12.07
CA VAL A 158 -7.95 -1.85 11.88
C VAL A 158 -6.45 -1.92 11.63
N THR A 159 -5.99 -1.11 10.70
CA THR A 159 -4.57 -0.81 10.52
C THR A 159 -4.39 0.69 10.42
N ALA A 160 -3.41 1.24 11.13
CA ALA A 160 -3.02 2.63 11.04
C ALA A 160 -1.51 2.76 10.89
N SER A 161 -1.04 3.79 10.19
CA SER A 161 0.37 4.10 10.02
C SER A 161 0.63 5.57 10.31
N ILE A 162 1.73 5.83 11.02
CA ILE A 162 2.28 7.17 11.26
C ILE A 162 3.65 7.22 10.60
N ASP A 163 3.91 8.28 9.83
CA ASP A 163 5.26 8.59 9.36
C ASP A 163 6.13 9.01 10.56
N ALA A 164 7.20 8.26 10.81
CA ALA A 164 8.02 8.43 12.01
C ALA A 164 8.88 9.71 11.97
N THR A 165 9.06 10.33 10.80
CA THR A 165 9.82 11.58 10.64
C THR A 165 8.97 12.78 11.05
N THR A 166 7.71 12.79 10.63
CA THR A 166 6.79 13.91 10.80
C THR A 166 5.88 13.75 12.00
N GLY A 167 5.75 12.53 12.53
CA GLY A 167 4.79 12.18 13.57
C GLY A 167 3.34 12.25 13.09
N LYS A 168 3.11 12.38 11.77
CA LYS A 168 1.77 12.53 11.20
C LYS A 168 1.23 11.19 10.72
N LEU A 169 -0.07 11.01 10.93
CA LEU A 169 -0.80 9.88 10.39
C LEU A 169 -0.73 9.88 8.85
N SER A 170 -0.24 8.79 8.27
CA SER A 170 -0.13 8.60 6.82
C SER A 170 -1.26 7.76 6.26
N PHE A 171 -1.71 6.74 7.01
CA PHE A 171 -2.69 5.77 6.54
C PHE A 171 -3.58 5.25 7.67
N VAL A 172 -4.86 5.03 7.37
CA VAL A 172 -5.81 4.25 8.18
C VAL A 172 -6.68 3.41 7.26
N SER A 173 -6.91 2.17 7.66
CA SER A 173 -7.93 1.28 7.10
C SER A 173 -8.72 0.63 8.22
N ILE A 174 -10.03 0.85 8.23
CA ILE A 174 -10.98 0.16 9.13
C ILE A 174 -11.82 -0.79 8.28
N LYS A 175 -11.87 -2.06 8.67
CA LYS A 175 -12.56 -3.13 7.94
C LYS A 175 -13.99 -3.30 8.46
N TYR A 176 -14.92 -3.44 7.52
CA TYR A 176 -16.33 -3.71 7.74
C TYR A 176 -16.78 -4.90 6.89
N THR A 177 -17.87 -5.53 7.31
CA THR A 177 -18.58 -6.49 6.47
C THR A 177 -19.55 -5.76 5.55
N SER A 178 -19.60 -6.13 4.28
CA SER A 178 -20.43 -5.46 3.27
C SER A 178 -21.92 -5.48 3.60
N GLN A 179 -22.40 -6.45 4.38
CA GLN A 179 -23.79 -6.53 4.84
C GLN A 179 -24.17 -5.45 5.86
N LYS A 180 -23.19 -4.84 6.55
CA LYS A 180 -23.40 -3.75 7.52
C LYS A 180 -23.30 -2.36 6.87
N MET A 181 -22.97 -2.30 5.58
CA MET A 181 -22.82 -1.05 4.86
C MET A 181 -24.17 -0.42 4.52
N ASN A 182 -24.17 0.89 4.30
CA ASN A 182 -25.35 1.59 3.81
C ASN A 182 -25.74 1.05 2.41
N PRO A 183 -26.98 0.59 2.21
CA PRO A 183 -27.41 0.04 0.91
C PRO A 183 -27.16 0.98 -0.28
N LYS A 184 -27.26 2.30 -0.08
CA LYS A 184 -27.00 3.27 -1.15
C LYS A 184 -25.55 3.27 -1.62
N GLU A 185 -24.59 3.08 -0.71
CA GLU A 185 -23.17 3.00 -1.03
C GLU A 185 -22.87 1.68 -1.75
N VAL A 186 -23.46 0.58 -1.28
CA VAL A 186 -23.38 -0.73 -1.91
C VAL A 186 -23.91 -0.69 -3.35
N ASP A 187 -25.08 -0.09 -3.56
CA ASP A 187 -25.70 0.03 -4.89
C ASP A 187 -24.85 0.90 -5.83
N ALA A 188 -24.30 2.01 -5.32
CA ALA A 188 -23.40 2.87 -6.08
C ALA A 188 -22.13 2.11 -6.49
N ALA A 189 -21.52 1.34 -5.58
CA ALA A 189 -20.35 0.53 -5.86
C ALA A 189 -20.64 -0.54 -6.91
N GLN A 190 -21.74 -1.28 -6.77
CA GLN A 190 -22.16 -2.31 -7.72
C GLN A 190 -22.41 -1.73 -9.12
N LYS A 191 -23.09 -0.58 -9.21
CA LYS A 191 -23.34 0.09 -10.49
C LYS A 191 -22.04 0.53 -11.17
N ALA A 192 -21.10 1.08 -10.40
CA ALA A 192 -19.80 1.48 -10.91
C ALA A 192 -18.97 0.26 -11.37
N MET A 193 -18.93 -0.82 -10.57
CA MET A 193 -18.22 -2.05 -10.95
C MET A 193 -18.81 -2.72 -12.20
N LYS A 194 -20.13 -2.78 -12.31
CA LYS A 194 -20.80 -3.26 -13.52
C LYS A 194 -20.42 -2.42 -14.74
N THR A 195 -20.24 -1.11 -14.57
CA THR A 195 -19.80 -0.22 -15.64
C THR A 195 -18.35 -0.50 -16.05
N LEU A 196 -17.44 -0.63 -15.08
CA LEU A 196 -16.03 -0.93 -15.32
C LEU A 196 -15.82 -2.26 -16.06
N SER A 197 -16.56 -3.28 -15.66
CA SER A 197 -16.47 -4.64 -16.19
C SER A 197 -17.28 -4.86 -17.47
N ASN A 198 -17.67 -3.79 -18.17
CA ASN A 198 -18.46 -3.81 -19.40
C ASN A 198 -19.77 -4.62 -19.27
N GLY A 199 -20.46 -4.47 -18.15
CA GLY A 199 -21.74 -5.10 -17.88
C GLY A 199 -21.66 -6.46 -17.20
N LYS A 200 -20.46 -7.04 -17.04
CA LYS A 200 -20.29 -8.28 -16.27
C LYS A 200 -20.64 -8.00 -14.80
N VAL A 201 -21.36 -8.94 -14.18
CA VAL A 201 -21.76 -8.79 -12.79
C VAL A 201 -20.88 -9.71 -11.96
N THR A 202 -19.98 -9.12 -11.19
CA THR A 202 -19.26 -9.82 -10.12
C THR A 202 -19.86 -9.40 -8.78
N ALA A 203 -20.01 -10.36 -7.88
CA ALA A 203 -20.45 -10.07 -6.52
C ALA A 203 -19.40 -9.19 -5.83
N LEU A 204 -19.84 -8.29 -4.95
CA LEU A 204 -18.91 -7.57 -4.09
C LEU A 204 -18.16 -8.54 -3.17
N HIS A 205 -16.93 -8.16 -2.85
CA HIS A 205 -16.16 -8.79 -1.79
C HIS A 205 -16.90 -8.60 -0.44
N PRO A 206 -16.87 -9.61 0.46
CA PRO A 206 -17.56 -9.51 1.76
C PRO A 206 -16.94 -8.47 2.70
N GLU A 207 -15.68 -8.09 2.50
CA GLU A 207 -14.98 -7.05 3.26
C GLU A 207 -14.98 -5.73 2.48
N VAL A 208 -15.28 -4.63 3.18
CA VAL A 208 -15.23 -3.24 2.71
C VAL A 208 -14.33 -2.47 3.68
N SER A 209 -13.54 -1.52 3.19
CA SER A 209 -12.65 -0.73 4.06
C SER A 209 -13.00 0.76 4.05
N LEU A 210 -13.04 1.41 5.22
CA LEU A 210 -12.99 2.86 5.33
C LEU A 210 -11.52 3.30 5.35
N LEU A 211 -11.13 4.11 4.38
CA LEU A 211 -9.75 4.50 4.17
C LEU A 211 -9.53 6.00 4.44
N LYS A 212 -8.39 6.30 5.06
CA LYS A 212 -7.77 7.62 5.06
C LYS A 212 -6.32 7.43 4.63
N ASN A 213 -5.84 8.23 3.68
CA ASN A 213 -4.46 8.15 3.20
C ASN A 213 -3.98 9.54 2.75
N SER A 214 -2.96 10.07 3.42
CA SER A 214 -2.43 11.41 3.10
C SER A 214 -1.78 11.48 1.73
N ASP A 215 -1.09 10.42 1.34
CA ASP A 215 -0.26 10.40 0.13
C ASP A 215 -1.12 10.39 -1.14
N TYR A 216 -2.35 9.85 -1.02
CA TYR A 216 -3.35 9.85 -2.08
C TYR A 216 -4.48 10.87 -1.84
N HIS A 217 -4.31 11.79 -0.89
CA HIS A 217 -5.32 12.81 -0.54
C HIS A 217 -6.71 12.22 -0.21
N LEU A 218 -6.76 11.00 0.29
CA LEU A 218 -8.00 10.32 0.71
C LEU A 218 -8.36 10.69 2.14
N ASP A 219 -9.56 11.22 2.33
CA ASP A 219 -10.14 11.51 3.64
C ASP A 219 -11.49 10.82 3.79
N GLN A 220 -11.49 9.63 4.41
CA GLN A 220 -12.69 8.82 4.62
C GLN A 220 -13.39 8.46 3.32
N VAL A 221 -12.88 7.41 2.67
CA VAL A 221 -13.49 6.81 1.48
C VAL A 221 -13.75 5.33 1.72
N TRP A 222 -14.93 4.86 1.31
CA TRP A 222 -15.25 3.45 1.28
C TRP A 222 -14.60 2.79 0.06
N SER A 223 -13.71 1.84 0.30
CA SER A 223 -13.10 1.00 -0.73
C SER A 223 -13.87 -0.30 -0.87
N PHE A 224 -14.53 -0.46 -2.01
CA PHE A 224 -15.19 -1.68 -2.42
C PHE A 224 -14.32 -2.41 -3.44
N MET A 225 -14.31 -3.75 -3.36
CA MET A 225 -13.73 -4.62 -4.38
C MET A 225 -14.77 -5.63 -4.86
N ASP A 226 -14.59 -6.15 -6.07
CA ASP A 226 -15.30 -7.35 -6.47
C ASP A 226 -14.67 -8.59 -5.83
N ARG A 227 -15.42 -9.70 -5.81
CA ARG A 227 -15.00 -10.96 -5.19
C ARG A 227 -13.68 -11.48 -5.77
N ASP A 228 -13.48 -11.30 -7.07
CA ASP A 228 -12.28 -11.76 -7.79
C ASP A 228 -11.10 -10.78 -7.67
N ARG A 229 -11.31 -9.63 -6.99
CA ARG A 229 -10.31 -8.57 -6.79
C ARG A 229 -9.70 -8.12 -8.12
N THR A 230 -10.53 -8.04 -9.15
CA THR A 230 -10.18 -7.54 -10.48
C THR A 230 -10.57 -6.08 -10.66
N HIS A 231 -11.50 -5.58 -9.84
CA HIS A 231 -11.97 -4.21 -9.87
C HIS A 231 -12.08 -3.63 -8.45
N SER A 232 -11.83 -2.33 -8.32
CA SER A 232 -12.16 -1.58 -7.11
C SER A 232 -12.80 -0.26 -7.44
N VAL A 233 -13.69 0.16 -6.56
CA VAL A 233 -14.36 1.47 -6.62
C VAL A 233 -14.28 2.08 -5.24
N PHE A 234 -13.91 3.36 -5.19
CA PHE A 234 -13.84 4.13 -3.97
C PHE A 234 -15.01 5.10 -3.97
N ILE A 235 -15.74 5.15 -2.87
CA ILE A 235 -16.88 6.03 -2.67
C ILE A 235 -16.55 6.98 -1.53
N GLY A 236 -16.77 8.27 -1.75
CA GLY A 236 -16.68 9.25 -0.68
C GLY A 236 -17.65 8.94 0.45
N ALA A 237 -17.15 8.74 1.69
CA ALA A 237 -18.02 8.40 2.82
C ALA A 237 -18.99 9.55 3.18
N LYS A 238 -18.61 10.80 2.90
CA LYS A 238 -19.48 11.98 3.14
C LYS A 238 -20.35 12.28 1.93
N THR A 239 -19.80 12.12 0.72
CA THR A 239 -20.48 12.55 -0.50
C THR A 239 -21.36 11.48 -1.14
N GLY A 240 -21.10 10.19 -0.85
CA GLY A 240 -21.72 9.04 -1.50
C GLY A 240 -21.39 8.93 -2.99
N LYS A 241 -20.43 9.71 -3.49
CA LYS A 241 -20.04 9.73 -4.90
C LYS A 241 -18.87 8.80 -5.15
N VAL A 242 -18.84 8.20 -6.33
CA VAL A 242 -17.65 7.49 -6.80
C VAL A 242 -16.54 8.50 -7.03
N VAL A 243 -15.38 8.25 -6.44
CA VAL A 243 -14.21 9.14 -6.45
C VAL A 243 -12.96 8.46 -7.01
N SER A 244 -12.90 7.13 -7.01
CA SER A 244 -11.87 6.40 -7.74
C SER A 244 -12.42 5.08 -8.29
N ALA A 245 -11.81 4.61 -9.37
CA ALA A 245 -12.19 3.41 -10.08
C ALA A 245 -10.95 2.74 -10.70
N ILE A 246 -10.71 1.47 -10.35
CA ILE A 246 -9.49 0.73 -10.69
C ILE A 246 -9.85 -0.62 -11.33
N MET A 247 -9.19 -0.95 -12.44
CA MET A 247 -9.27 -2.21 -13.19
C MET A 247 -7.93 -2.96 -13.04
N TYR A 248 -7.82 -3.78 -11.98
CA TYR A 248 -6.58 -4.50 -11.65
C TYR A 248 -6.14 -5.46 -12.76
N ASN A 249 -7.09 -6.10 -13.42
CA ASN A 249 -6.82 -6.99 -14.55
C ASN A 249 -6.10 -6.29 -15.72
N GLU A 250 -6.30 -4.98 -15.89
CA GLU A 250 -5.66 -4.22 -16.98
C GLU A 250 -4.19 -3.87 -16.67
N PHE A 251 -3.74 -3.96 -15.41
CA PHE A 251 -2.34 -3.72 -15.05
C PHE A 251 -1.56 -4.96 -14.57
N ARG A 252 -2.19 -6.14 -14.57
CA ARG A 252 -1.53 -7.41 -14.22
C ARG A 252 -0.73 -8.03 -15.38
N ASP A 253 0.05 -9.05 -15.02
CA ASP A 253 0.80 -9.90 -15.93
C ASP A 253 1.69 -9.10 -16.89
N SER A 254 1.59 -9.38 -18.18
CA SER A 254 2.39 -8.69 -19.20
C SER A 254 2.18 -7.17 -19.23
N ASN A 255 1.08 -6.63 -18.68
CA ASN A 255 0.83 -5.19 -18.67
C ASN A 255 1.48 -4.46 -17.49
N TYR A 256 1.99 -5.20 -16.49
CA TYR A 256 2.67 -4.62 -15.34
C TYR A 256 4.01 -4.00 -15.76
N VAL A 257 4.29 -2.80 -15.25
CA VAL A 257 5.57 -2.11 -15.41
C VAL A 257 6.04 -1.75 -14.00
N SER A 258 7.24 -2.17 -13.64
CA SER A 258 7.84 -1.83 -12.35
C SER A 258 8.06 -0.32 -12.25
N ASP A 259 7.99 0.26 -11.04
CA ASP A 259 8.14 1.70 -10.86
C ASP A 259 9.47 2.24 -11.39
N GLY A 260 10.55 1.46 -11.24
CA GLY A 260 11.88 1.78 -11.77
C GLY A 260 11.92 1.85 -13.30
N ASP A 261 11.06 1.08 -13.97
CA ASP A 261 10.97 1.04 -15.43
C ASP A 261 9.97 2.05 -16.01
N ILE A 262 9.03 2.58 -15.21
CA ILE A 262 8.02 3.56 -15.68
C ILE A 262 8.66 4.73 -16.45
N PRO A 263 9.72 5.41 -15.94
CA PRO A 263 10.34 6.51 -16.66
C PRO A 263 10.91 6.13 -18.03
N LYS A 264 11.36 4.87 -18.17
CA LYS A 264 11.93 4.34 -19.41
C LYS A 264 10.83 3.94 -20.39
N VAL A 265 9.83 3.19 -19.94
CA VAL A 265 8.71 2.69 -20.77
C VAL A 265 7.85 3.84 -21.28
N PHE A 266 7.61 4.84 -20.43
CA PHE A 266 6.77 6.00 -20.75
C PHE A 266 7.57 7.30 -20.89
N ALA A 267 8.80 7.19 -21.41
CA ALA A 267 9.65 8.36 -21.69
C ALA A 267 9.00 9.36 -22.66
N LYS A 268 8.04 8.89 -23.48
CA LYS A 268 7.20 9.71 -24.35
C LYS A 268 5.72 9.48 -24.00
N PRO A 269 4.87 10.54 -24.02
CA PRO A 269 3.43 10.37 -23.86
C PRO A 269 2.86 9.43 -24.92
N PHE A 270 2.05 8.47 -24.47
CA PHE A 270 1.33 7.54 -25.36
C PHE A 270 0.27 8.26 -26.20
N TYR A 271 -0.41 9.24 -25.60
CA TYR A 271 -1.47 10.03 -26.22
C TYR A 271 -1.08 11.50 -26.37
N THR A 272 -1.59 12.15 -27.43
CA THR A 272 -1.72 13.61 -27.45
C THR A 272 -2.85 14.04 -26.49
N LYS A 273 -2.94 15.33 -26.17
CA LYS A 273 -3.96 15.86 -25.25
C LYS A 273 -5.38 15.53 -25.71
N GLU A 274 -5.66 15.74 -26.99
CA GLU A 274 -6.98 15.51 -27.60
C GLU A 274 -7.31 14.01 -27.57
N LYS A 275 -6.35 13.15 -27.93
CA LYS A 275 -6.53 11.69 -27.90
C LYS A 275 -6.74 11.18 -26.47
N ALA A 276 -6.04 11.73 -25.48
CA ALA A 276 -6.21 11.38 -24.08
C ALA A 276 -7.64 11.71 -23.60
N ILE A 277 -8.16 12.90 -23.95
CA ILE A 277 -9.56 13.26 -23.66
C ILE A 277 -10.51 12.29 -24.35
N SER A 278 -10.36 12.06 -25.66
CA SER A 278 -11.24 11.15 -26.40
C SER A 278 -11.25 9.73 -25.83
N ALA A 279 -10.10 9.23 -25.37
CA ALA A 279 -9.97 7.89 -24.79
C ALA A 279 -10.54 7.79 -23.37
N ALA A 280 -10.30 8.77 -22.50
CA ALA A 280 -10.73 8.74 -21.10
C ALA A 280 -12.20 9.16 -20.90
N ASN A 281 -12.70 10.12 -21.70
CA ASN A 281 -14.01 10.76 -21.49
C ASN A 281 -15.19 9.77 -21.45
N PRO A 282 -15.27 8.72 -22.28
CA PRO A 282 -16.38 7.77 -22.20
C PRO A 282 -16.50 7.09 -20.84
N MET A 283 -15.38 6.69 -20.23
CA MET A 283 -15.38 6.06 -18.92
C MET A 283 -15.69 7.08 -17.83
N VAL A 284 -15.07 8.26 -17.91
CA VAL A 284 -15.26 9.34 -16.93
C VAL A 284 -16.72 9.83 -16.89
N LYS A 285 -17.36 9.95 -18.05
CA LYS A 285 -18.80 10.24 -18.15
C LYS A 285 -19.66 9.18 -17.49
N LYS A 286 -19.39 7.90 -17.73
CA LYS A 286 -20.23 6.81 -17.23
C LYS A 286 -20.09 6.60 -15.72
N ILE A 287 -18.89 6.72 -15.17
CA ILE A 287 -18.61 6.39 -13.76
C ILE A 287 -18.77 7.62 -12.87
N PHE A 288 -18.17 8.75 -13.25
CA PHE A 288 -18.12 9.95 -12.42
C PHE A 288 -19.16 10.99 -12.80
N ASN A 289 -19.93 10.76 -13.88
CA ASN A 289 -20.89 11.72 -14.43
C ASN A 289 -20.22 13.09 -14.75
N MET A 290 -18.99 13.03 -15.28
CA MET A 290 -18.18 14.20 -15.62
C MET A 290 -17.86 14.22 -17.12
N ASP A 291 -17.80 15.41 -17.71
CA ASP A 291 -17.37 15.61 -19.09
C ASP A 291 -16.00 16.29 -19.12
N LEU A 292 -15.01 15.61 -19.72
CA LEU A 292 -13.65 16.12 -19.92
C LEU A 292 -13.53 17.13 -21.07
N THR A 293 -14.63 17.47 -21.75
CA THR A 293 -14.60 18.45 -22.85
C THR A 293 -14.13 19.83 -22.37
N GLY A 294 -13.08 20.33 -23.01
CA GLY A 294 -12.44 21.61 -22.66
C GLY A 294 -11.59 21.55 -21.38
N TYR A 295 -11.21 20.36 -20.92
CA TYR A 295 -10.15 20.20 -19.92
C TYR A 295 -8.78 20.35 -20.58
N ASN A 296 -7.83 20.89 -19.82
CA ASN A 296 -6.41 20.80 -20.15
C ASN A 296 -5.88 19.42 -19.75
N VAL A 297 -4.85 18.95 -20.46
CA VAL A 297 -4.16 17.68 -20.14
C VAL A 297 -2.68 17.94 -19.94
N SER A 298 -2.15 17.45 -18.82
CA SER A 298 -0.72 17.25 -18.58
C SER A 298 -0.44 15.76 -18.39
N THR A 299 0.78 15.34 -18.68
CA THR A 299 1.18 13.93 -18.59
C THR A 299 2.52 13.84 -17.88
N LYS A 300 2.64 12.87 -16.96
CA LYS A 300 3.90 12.46 -16.35
C LYS A 300 3.98 10.94 -16.45
N TYR A 301 4.88 10.46 -17.31
CA TYR A 301 5.02 9.03 -17.61
C TYR A 301 3.69 8.42 -18.10
N ASN A 302 3.15 7.43 -17.38
CA ASN A 302 1.89 6.77 -17.66
C ASN A 302 0.65 7.48 -17.08
N GLU A 303 0.83 8.55 -16.32
CA GLU A 303 -0.25 9.28 -15.68
C GLU A 303 -0.66 10.52 -16.50
N TYR A 304 -1.97 10.69 -16.68
CA TYR A 304 -2.59 11.84 -17.33
C TYR A 304 -3.45 12.60 -16.33
N THR A 305 -3.20 13.90 -16.19
CA THR A 305 -3.95 14.81 -15.34
C THR A 305 -4.81 15.72 -16.19
N PHE A 306 -6.12 15.67 -15.98
CA PHE A 306 -7.13 16.47 -16.64
C PHE A 306 -7.60 17.58 -15.69
N THR A 307 -7.41 18.84 -16.06
CA THR A 307 -7.77 20.00 -15.21
C THR A 307 -8.64 21.01 -15.94
N LYS A 308 -9.55 21.66 -15.21
CA LYS A 308 -10.35 22.79 -15.69
C LYS A 308 -10.70 23.67 -14.51
N LYS A 309 -10.49 24.99 -14.64
CA LYS A 309 -10.79 25.96 -13.58
C LYS A 309 -12.25 25.83 -13.12
N GLY A 310 -12.49 25.80 -11.80
CA GLY A 310 -13.84 25.65 -11.25
C GLY A 310 -14.39 24.22 -11.29
N LYS A 311 -13.57 23.21 -11.62
CA LYS A 311 -14.00 21.81 -11.78
C LYS A 311 -13.02 20.86 -11.08
N PRO A 312 -13.50 19.66 -10.67
CA PRO A 312 -12.61 18.62 -10.14
C PRO A 312 -11.53 18.21 -11.14
N THR A 313 -10.36 17.85 -10.63
CA THR A 313 -9.27 17.25 -11.40
C THR A 313 -9.54 15.76 -11.57
N VAL A 314 -9.25 15.22 -12.75
CA VAL A 314 -9.22 13.77 -12.97
C VAL A 314 -7.79 13.35 -13.23
N ILE A 315 -7.30 12.37 -12.50
CA ILE A 315 -6.01 11.70 -12.75
C ILE A 315 -6.33 10.32 -13.27
N ALA A 316 -5.66 9.90 -14.35
CA ALA A 316 -5.84 8.57 -14.90
C ALA A 316 -4.53 7.95 -15.40
N SER A 317 -4.33 6.67 -15.10
CA SER A 317 -3.11 5.94 -15.47
C SER A 317 -3.39 4.94 -16.59
N ILE A 318 -2.43 4.81 -17.51
CA ILE A 318 -2.49 3.84 -18.61
C ILE A 318 -1.51 2.68 -18.40
N ASN A 319 -1.86 1.51 -18.92
CA ASN A 319 -0.91 0.42 -19.05
C ASN A 319 -0.03 0.58 -20.31
N LYS A 320 0.89 -0.36 -20.55
CA LYS A 320 1.79 -0.34 -21.72
C LYS A 320 1.08 -0.37 -23.08
N LYS A 321 -0.20 -0.78 -23.13
CA LYS A 321 -1.04 -0.82 -24.32
C LYS A 321 -1.85 0.47 -24.51
N GLY A 322 -1.74 1.43 -23.60
CA GLY A 322 -2.51 2.67 -23.63
C GLY A 322 -3.91 2.55 -23.04
N VAL A 323 -4.27 1.41 -22.41
CA VAL A 323 -5.59 1.26 -21.78
C VAL A 323 -5.55 1.97 -20.43
N PHE A 324 -6.46 2.92 -20.23
CA PHE A 324 -6.67 3.54 -18.92
C PHE A 324 -7.24 2.52 -17.95
N TYR A 325 -6.58 2.33 -16.80
CA TYR A 325 -6.96 1.31 -15.81
C TYR A 325 -7.24 1.85 -14.42
N ASP A 326 -6.77 3.05 -14.10
CA ASP A 326 -6.97 3.69 -12.80
C ASP A 326 -7.43 5.12 -13.05
N PHE A 327 -8.49 5.54 -12.37
CA PHE A 327 -9.06 6.87 -12.41
C PHE A 327 -9.31 7.35 -10.99
N THR A 328 -8.90 8.58 -10.70
CA THR A 328 -9.19 9.27 -9.45
C THR A 328 -9.71 10.68 -9.73
N VAL A 329 -10.76 11.07 -9.02
CA VAL A 329 -11.37 12.41 -9.10
C VAL A 329 -11.07 13.16 -7.82
N THR A 330 -10.30 14.23 -7.93
CA THR A 330 -9.94 15.09 -6.80
C THR A 330 -10.73 16.40 -6.90
N PRO A 331 -11.42 16.84 -5.83
CA PRO A 331 -12.07 18.15 -5.84
C PRO A 331 -11.04 19.26 -6.08
N GLU A 332 -11.47 20.41 -6.62
CA GLU A 332 -10.57 21.54 -6.90
C GLU A 332 -9.82 22.01 -5.65
N ASN A 333 -10.45 21.90 -4.48
CA ASN A 333 -9.85 22.17 -3.19
C ASN A 333 -10.23 21.08 -2.18
N GLY A 334 -9.27 20.66 -1.35
CA GLY A 334 -9.50 19.75 -0.23
C GLY A 334 -9.20 18.28 -0.52
N MET A 335 -9.67 17.42 0.38
CA MET A 335 -9.45 15.97 0.35
C MET A 335 -10.59 15.25 -0.37
N ILE A 336 -10.29 14.06 -0.89
CA ILE A 336 -11.28 13.15 -1.49
C ILE A 336 -12.10 12.51 -0.38
N ASN A 337 -13.42 12.75 -0.35
CA ASN A 337 -14.36 12.27 0.68
C ASN A 337 -15.80 12.09 0.18
#